data_AF-A0A8H7E867-F1
#
_entry.id   AF-A0A8H7E867-F1
#
_cell.length_a   1.000
_cell.length_b   1.000
_cell.length_c   1.000
_cell.angle_alpha   90.00
_cell.angle_beta   90.00
_cell.angle_gamma   90.00
#
_symmetry.space_group_name_H-M   'P 1'
#
loop_
_entity.id
_entity.type
_entity.pdbx_description
1 polymer ?
#
loop_
_entity_poly.entity_id
_entity_poly.type
_entity_poly.pdbx_seq_one_letter_code
_entity_poly.pdbx_strand_id
1 'polypeptide(L)'
;MFDGITTGEEHESGIGPLIEEEFLMYEHHQREINGRSNKGWLRTMVYSLVQQLVRQDPEYYILYVAARPDHNPRLVSYPYYTEFARPGDSTIFRHVDMNIPELLATGQGGNIVQGSVSLDVETAVTGCTEIVPGMHKRLREWWADVEARSAQGEQVRAGGRVHNVTPLWRSSDAAKYGKFGCHSVCTRSMLAYEPPLFLVLTASSYAAQYSRLAVLFEIHTI
;
A
#
# COMPACT_ATOMS: atom_id res chain seq x y z
N MET A 1 -0.34 20.74 -49.67
CA MET A 1 -1.79 20.58 -49.45
C MET A 1 -1.97 19.31 -48.63
N PHE A 2 -1.81 19.44 -47.32
CA PHE A 2 -2.30 18.46 -46.34
C PHE A 2 -3.28 19.25 -45.51
N ASP A 3 -4.49 19.36 -46.05
CA ASP A 3 -5.65 19.88 -45.35
C ASP A 3 -6.20 18.77 -44.45
N GLY A 4 -6.46 19.14 -43.20
CA GLY A 4 -7.56 18.55 -42.43
C GLY A 4 -7.22 17.37 -41.53
N ILE A 5 -6.68 17.67 -40.34
CA ILE A 5 -7.20 17.11 -39.08
C ILE A 5 -7.25 18.26 -38.06
N THR A 6 -8.34 19.02 -38.11
CA THR A 6 -8.80 19.85 -36.99
C THR A 6 -10.13 19.27 -36.54
N THR A 7 -10.05 18.25 -35.69
CA THR A 7 -11.12 17.90 -34.75
C THR A 7 -10.49 17.97 -33.38
N GLY A 8 -10.96 18.91 -32.56
CA GLY A 8 -10.31 19.32 -31.32
C GLY A 8 -10.14 18.18 -30.33
N GLU A 9 -8.94 17.61 -30.29
CA GLU A 9 -8.42 17.00 -29.09
C GLU A 9 -8.03 18.17 -28.19
N GLU A 10 -8.83 18.42 -27.16
CA GLU A 10 -8.32 19.08 -25.97
C GLU A 10 -7.09 18.26 -25.55
N HIS A 11 -5.89 18.76 -25.85
CA HIS A 11 -4.70 18.30 -25.13
C HIS A 11 -5.07 18.45 -23.67
N GLU A 12 -5.28 17.34 -22.96
CA GLU A 12 -5.48 17.34 -21.51
C GLU A 12 -4.25 18.03 -20.90
N SER A 13 -4.36 19.35 -20.72
CA SER A 13 -3.26 20.16 -20.25
C SER A 13 -3.10 19.86 -18.77
N GLY A 14 -2.04 19.15 -18.39
CA GLY A 14 -1.81 18.80 -17.00
C GLY A 14 -0.73 17.73 -16.83
N ILE A 15 -0.41 17.45 -15.57
CA ILE A 15 0.61 16.45 -15.21
C ILE A 15 0.09 15.01 -15.36
N GLY A 16 -1.23 14.81 -15.39
CA GLY A 16 -1.86 13.48 -15.46
C GLY A 16 -1.39 12.62 -16.64
N PRO A 17 -1.47 13.11 -17.89
CA PRO A 17 -0.99 12.37 -19.06
C PRO A 17 0.51 12.06 -19.02
N LEU A 18 1.32 12.97 -18.49
CA LEU A 18 2.78 12.76 -18.34
C LEU A 18 3.08 11.65 -17.32
N ILE A 19 2.31 11.60 -16.22
CA ILE A 19 2.39 10.51 -15.25
C ILE A 19 2.04 9.19 -15.92
N GLU A 20 0.96 9.14 -16.69
CA GLU A 20 0.55 7.92 -17.40
C GLU A 20 1.60 7.44 -18.40
N GLU A 21 2.14 8.34 -19.20
CA GLU A 21 3.21 8.03 -20.15
C GLU A 21 4.45 7.46 -19.42
N GLU A 22 4.81 8.02 -18.27
CA GLU A 22 5.89 7.49 -17.44
C GLU A 22 5.59 6.07 -16.94
N PHE A 23 4.39 5.80 -16.43
CA PHE A 23 3.99 4.46 -15.99
C PHE A 23 4.02 3.44 -17.14
N LEU A 24 3.49 3.78 -18.31
CA LEU A 24 3.50 2.93 -19.50
C LEU A 24 4.94 2.64 -19.98
N MET A 25 5.82 3.63 -19.90
CA MET A 25 7.25 3.45 -20.20
C MET A 25 7.87 2.41 -19.26
N TYR A 26 7.67 2.53 -17.94
CA TYR A 26 8.23 1.58 -16.98
C TYR A 26 7.65 0.17 -17.15
N GLU A 27 6.35 0.07 -17.40
CA GLU A 27 5.69 -1.21 -17.69
C GLU A 27 6.31 -1.91 -18.90
N HIS A 28 6.52 -1.17 -20.00
CA HIS A 28 7.15 -1.71 -21.22
C HIS A 28 8.54 -2.30 -20.95
N HIS A 29 9.32 -1.67 -20.08
CA HIS A 29 10.67 -2.12 -19.73
C HIS A 29 10.71 -3.16 -18.61
N GLN A 30 9.55 -3.51 -18.03
CA GLN A 30 9.51 -4.44 -16.93
C GLN A 30 9.56 -5.89 -17.42
N ARG A 31 10.59 -6.62 -17.01
CA ARG A 31 10.72 -8.05 -17.30
C ARG A 31 9.75 -8.90 -16.48
N GLU A 32 9.31 -10.01 -17.07
CA GLU A 32 8.81 -11.16 -16.30
C GLU A 32 9.98 -12.01 -15.80
N ILE A 33 9.87 -12.56 -14.58
CA ILE A 33 10.90 -13.42 -14.01
C ILE A 33 10.37 -14.86 -14.04
N ASN A 34 11.06 -15.74 -14.77
CA ASN A 34 10.68 -17.16 -14.92
C ASN A 34 9.24 -17.35 -15.44
N GLY A 35 8.80 -16.49 -16.38
CA GLY A 35 7.44 -16.52 -16.95
C GLY A 35 6.32 -16.24 -15.94
N ARG A 36 6.66 -15.65 -14.79
CA ARG A 36 5.67 -15.24 -13.80
C ARG A 36 5.29 -13.78 -14.03
N SER A 37 3.99 -13.54 -14.08
CA SER A 37 3.41 -12.18 -14.08
C SER A 37 3.93 -11.37 -12.89
N ASN A 38 4.07 -10.08 -13.12
CA ASN A 38 4.46 -9.10 -12.12
C ASN A 38 3.33 -8.72 -11.15
N LYS A 39 2.13 -9.28 -11.33
CA LYS A 39 0.96 -9.09 -10.44
C LYS A 39 0.61 -7.60 -10.23
N GLY A 40 0.67 -6.80 -11.30
CA GLY A 40 0.43 -5.36 -11.20
C GLY A 40 1.55 -4.54 -10.55
N TRP A 41 2.67 -5.13 -10.14
CA TRP A 41 3.78 -4.36 -9.53
C TRP A 41 4.75 -3.83 -10.59
N LEU A 42 5.15 -2.57 -10.50
CA LEU A 42 6.21 -1.97 -11.32
C LEU A 42 7.55 -1.91 -10.57
N ARG A 43 8.20 -3.07 -10.41
CA ARG A 43 9.41 -3.27 -9.59
C ARG A 43 10.62 -2.44 -10.03
N THR A 44 10.62 -1.94 -11.26
CA THR A 44 11.70 -1.10 -11.80
C THR A 44 11.46 0.39 -11.57
N MET A 45 10.24 0.80 -11.23
CA MET A 45 9.82 2.19 -11.06
C MET A 45 10.01 2.64 -9.60
N VAL A 46 11.25 2.99 -9.24
CA VAL A 46 11.64 3.33 -7.85
C VAL A 46 12.00 4.81 -7.66
N TYR A 47 12.50 5.44 -8.73
CA TYR A 47 13.00 6.82 -8.76
C TYR A 47 12.37 7.65 -9.88
N SER A 48 11.14 7.33 -10.27
CA SER A 48 10.44 8.06 -11.33
C SER A 48 10.22 9.53 -10.95
N LEU A 49 9.97 10.39 -11.93
CA LEU A 49 9.75 11.82 -11.72
C LEU A 49 8.52 12.05 -10.84
N VAL A 50 7.40 11.36 -11.11
CA VAL A 50 6.19 11.49 -10.26
C VAL A 50 6.46 11.09 -8.81
N GLN A 51 7.23 10.02 -8.57
CA GLN A 51 7.58 9.61 -7.21
C GLN A 51 8.43 10.66 -6.50
N GLN A 52 9.35 11.29 -7.21
CA GLN A 52 10.20 12.35 -6.64
C GLN A 52 9.37 13.60 -6.30
N LEU A 53 8.42 13.99 -7.16
CA LEU A 53 7.53 15.13 -6.91
C LEU A 53 6.66 14.91 -5.68
N VAL A 54 5.99 13.75 -5.57
CA VAL A 54 5.15 13.43 -4.40
C VAL A 54 5.96 13.42 -3.10
N ARG A 55 7.20 12.89 -3.12
CA ARG A 55 8.07 12.87 -1.93
C ARG A 55 8.52 14.25 -1.46
N GLN A 56 8.46 15.26 -2.33
CA GLN A 56 8.81 16.64 -2.01
C GLN A 56 7.59 17.48 -1.60
N ASP A 57 6.38 16.91 -1.67
CA ASP A 57 5.16 17.60 -1.30
C ASP A 57 5.11 17.83 0.24
N PRO A 58 4.99 19.10 0.70
CA PRO A 58 4.93 19.40 2.12
C PRO A 58 3.67 18.86 2.80
N GLU A 59 2.52 18.78 2.11
CA GLU A 59 1.29 18.21 2.67
C GLU A 59 1.46 16.72 2.92
N TYR A 60 2.05 16.02 1.94
CA TYR A 60 2.40 14.60 2.07
C TYR A 60 3.31 14.35 3.28
N TYR A 61 4.34 15.18 3.44
CA TYR A 61 5.23 15.13 4.59
C TYR A 61 4.50 15.36 5.92
N ILE A 62 3.65 16.40 6.01
CA ILE A 62 2.91 16.75 7.24
C ILE A 62 1.98 15.60 7.64
N LEU A 63 1.28 14.98 6.69
CA LEU A 63 0.40 13.84 6.96
C LEU A 63 1.15 12.68 7.60
N TYR A 64 2.36 12.36 7.12
CA TYR A 64 3.17 11.30 7.73
C TYR A 64 3.60 11.64 9.15
N VAL A 65 4.02 12.89 9.41
CA VAL A 65 4.37 13.32 10.78
C VAL A 65 3.15 13.24 11.70
N ALA A 66 1.97 13.65 11.24
CA ALA A 66 0.74 13.57 12.00
C ALA A 66 0.29 12.12 12.28
N ALA A 67 0.51 11.21 11.32
CA ALA A 67 0.12 9.80 11.45
C ALA A 67 1.04 8.98 12.37
N ARG A 68 2.29 9.41 12.58
CA ARG A 68 3.22 8.72 13.48
C ARG A 68 2.81 8.86 14.95
N PRO A 69 2.95 7.81 15.78
CA PRO A 69 2.70 7.90 17.22
C PRO A 69 3.57 8.92 17.96
N ASP A 70 4.80 9.11 17.50
CA ASP A 70 5.80 9.98 18.13
C ASP A 70 5.84 11.38 17.54
N HIS A 71 5.06 11.66 16.48
CA HIS A 71 5.05 12.92 15.75
C HIS A 71 6.44 13.45 15.36
N ASN A 72 7.44 12.57 15.19
CA ASN A 72 8.80 12.99 14.91
C ASN A 72 8.91 13.53 13.48
N PRO A 73 9.33 14.79 13.29
CA PRO A 73 9.43 15.38 11.95
C PRO A 73 10.62 14.85 11.15
N ARG A 74 11.58 14.15 11.77
CA ARG A 74 12.77 13.64 11.07
C ARG A 74 12.41 12.40 10.26
N LEU A 75 11.84 12.61 9.08
CA LEU A 75 11.48 11.56 8.14
C LEU A 75 12.66 11.27 7.19
N VAL A 76 12.80 10.00 6.83
CA VAL A 76 13.74 9.53 5.79
C VAL A 76 12.91 9.06 4.60
N SER A 77 13.19 9.58 3.41
CA SER A 77 12.52 9.10 2.20
C SER A 77 13.07 7.73 1.81
N TYR A 78 12.21 6.71 1.81
CA TYR A 78 12.60 5.34 1.47
C TYR A 78 12.10 4.95 0.07
N PRO A 79 12.95 4.93 -0.96
CA PRO A 79 12.49 4.68 -2.32
C PRO A 79 11.96 3.25 -2.47
N TYR A 80 10.77 3.11 -3.06
CA TYR A 80 10.12 1.82 -3.29
C TYR A 80 9.44 1.79 -4.66
N TYR A 81 9.08 0.59 -5.11
CA TYR A 81 8.38 0.41 -6.38
C TYR A 81 6.91 0.86 -6.33
N THR A 82 6.30 1.05 -7.49
CA THR A 82 4.88 1.41 -7.63
C THR A 82 4.01 0.20 -7.98
N GLU A 83 2.70 0.37 -7.85
CA GLU A 83 1.68 -0.55 -8.35
C GLU A 83 0.95 0.08 -9.53
N PHE A 84 0.84 -0.69 -10.61
CA PHE A 84 0.12 -0.38 -11.83
C PHE A 84 -0.72 -1.60 -12.22
N ALA A 85 -1.75 -1.86 -11.43
CA ALA A 85 -2.57 -3.04 -11.59
C ALA A 85 -3.66 -2.83 -12.64
N ARG A 86 -3.89 -3.85 -13.45
CA ARG A 86 -4.88 -3.88 -14.53
C ARG A 86 -5.95 -4.92 -14.25
N PRO A 87 -7.18 -4.78 -14.78
CA PRO A 87 -8.20 -5.82 -14.74
C PRO A 87 -7.63 -7.23 -15.00
N GLY A 88 -7.66 -8.10 -13.99
CA GLY A 88 -7.18 -9.49 -14.06
C GLY A 88 -5.84 -9.81 -13.39
N ASP A 89 -5.05 -8.84 -12.91
CA ASP A 89 -3.86 -9.17 -12.10
C ASP A 89 -4.25 -9.82 -10.76
N SER A 90 -3.28 -10.27 -9.97
CA SER A 90 -3.53 -10.88 -8.66
C SER A 90 -2.68 -10.17 -7.61
N THR A 91 -3.24 -9.10 -7.05
CA THR A 91 -2.59 -8.18 -6.11
C THR A 91 -2.93 -8.47 -4.65
N ILE A 92 -3.63 -9.57 -4.34
CA ILE A 92 -4.03 -9.91 -2.96
C ILE A 92 -2.89 -10.58 -2.21
N PHE A 93 -2.45 -9.99 -1.10
CA PHE A 93 -1.55 -10.63 -0.13
C PHE A 93 -1.74 -10.02 1.27
N ARG A 94 -2.50 -10.68 2.14
CA ARG A 94 -2.66 -10.20 3.53
C ARG A 94 -1.42 -10.52 4.35
N HIS A 95 -0.74 -9.50 4.83
CA HIS A 95 0.54 -9.66 5.52
C HIS A 95 0.85 -8.48 6.44
N VAL A 96 1.64 -8.73 7.49
CA VAL A 96 2.18 -7.71 8.39
C VAL A 96 3.67 -7.53 8.09
N ASP A 97 4.07 -6.35 7.62
CA ASP A 97 5.46 -5.98 7.28
C ASP A 97 6.30 -5.60 8.51
N MET A 98 6.28 -6.42 9.55
CA MET A 98 7.13 -6.21 10.72
C MET A 98 7.41 -7.53 11.41
N ASN A 99 8.56 -7.61 12.07
CA ASN A 99 8.84 -8.71 12.99
C ASN A 99 8.01 -8.52 14.27
N ILE A 100 6.81 -9.09 14.32
CA ILE A 100 5.86 -8.91 15.43
C ILE A 100 6.49 -9.28 16.79
N PRO A 101 7.15 -10.44 16.98
CA PRO A 101 7.84 -10.74 18.24
C PRO A 101 8.85 -9.68 18.66
N GLU A 102 9.69 -9.19 17.74
CA GLU A 102 10.72 -8.19 18.03
C GLU A 102 10.10 -6.83 18.37
N LEU A 103 9.06 -6.41 17.63
CA LEU A 103 8.28 -5.22 17.94
C LEU A 103 7.67 -5.31 19.34
N LEU A 104 7.06 -6.44 19.70
CA LEU A 104 6.39 -6.60 20.99
C LEU A 104 7.39 -6.65 22.17
N ALA A 105 8.60 -7.15 21.93
CA ALA A 105 9.66 -7.25 22.92
C ALA A 105 10.44 -5.95 23.12
N THR A 106 10.72 -5.21 22.05
CA THR A 106 11.65 -4.06 22.05
C THR A 106 10.99 -2.72 21.76
N GLY A 107 9.80 -2.72 21.16
CA GLY A 107 9.17 -1.53 20.59
C GLY A 107 9.75 -1.10 19.24
N GLN A 108 10.77 -1.78 18.73
CA GLN A 108 11.40 -1.46 17.45
C GLN A 108 10.40 -1.59 16.29
N GLY A 109 10.31 -0.54 15.47
CA GLY A 109 9.37 -0.46 14.36
C GLY A 109 7.98 0.06 14.73
N GLY A 110 7.70 0.34 16.01
CA GLY A 110 6.37 0.80 16.46
C GLY A 110 5.94 2.17 15.93
N ASN A 111 6.88 2.97 15.43
CA ASN A 111 6.63 4.28 14.83
C ASN A 111 6.68 4.28 13.30
N ILE A 112 6.84 3.11 12.67
CA ILE A 112 6.81 2.99 11.20
C ILE A 112 5.36 3.16 10.75
N VAL A 113 5.16 4.02 9.77
CA VAL A 113 3.88 4.20 9.07
C VAL A 113 4.11 3.80 7.63
N GLN A 114 3.26 2.89 7.14
CA GLN A 114 3.12 2.59 5.72
C GLN A 114 1.86 3.27 5.22
N GLY A 115 1.89 3.78 4.00
CA GLY A 115 0.73 4.36 3.34
C GLY A 115 1.03 4.52 1.87
N SER A 116 0.03 4.88 1.07
CA SER A 116 0.18 5.06 -0.38
C SER A 116 -0.51 6.31 -0.93
N VAL A 117 -0.16 6.69 -2.17
CA VAL A 117 -0.80 7.80 -2.89
C VAL A 117 -1.48 7.23 -4.12
N SER A 118 -2.80 7.11 -4.05
CA SER A 118 -3.58 6.71 -5.21
C SER A 118 -3.58 7.82 -6.27
N LEU A 119 -3.32 7.44 -7.51
CA LEU A 119 -3.44 8.31 -8.67
C LEU A 119 -4.79 8.17 -9.37
N ASP A 120 -5.53 7.10 -9.03
CA ASP A 120 -6.87 6.77 -9.52
C ASP A 120 -7.90 6.76 -8.38
N VAL A 121 -9.17 6.58 -8.75
CA VAL A 121 -10.25 6.37 -7.77
C VAL A 121 -10.27 4.91 -7.32
N GLU A 122 -9.93 4.65 -6.06
CA GLU A 122 -10.02 3.32 -5.47
C GLU A 122 -11.38 3.11 -4.80
N THR A 123 -11.98 1.96 -5.10
CA THR A 123 -13.25 1.54 -4.52
C THR A 123 -13.20 0.05 -4.20
N ALA A 124 -14.16 -0.44 -3.44
CA ALA A 124 -14.32 -1.88 -3.25
C ALA A 124 -14.58 -2.65 -4.57
N VAL A 125 -14.99 -1.93 -5.62
CA VAL A 125 -15.25 -2.49 -6.96
C VAL A 125 -13.98 -2.44 -7.80
N THR A 126 -13.39 -1.26 -7.98
CA THR A 126 -12.19 -1.02 -8.79
C THR A 126 -10.90 -1.59 -8.17
N GLY A 127 -10.95 -1.98 -6.89
CA GLY A 127 -9.79 -2.40 -6.11
C GLY A 127 -9.30 -1.27 -5.20
N CYS A 128 -8.96 -1.63 -3.97
CA CYS A 128 -8.44 -0.72 -2.96
C CYS A 128 -7.60 -1.50 -1.95
N THR A 129 -6.87 -0.80 -1.10
CA THR A 129 -6.15 -1.42 0.01
C THR A 129 -7.11 -1.86 1.12
N GLU A 130 -7.18 -3.17 1.38
CA GLU A 130 -7.84 -3.69 2.59
C GLU A 130 -7.00 -3.44 3.85
N ILE A 131 -7.66 -3.10 4.95
CA ILE A 131 -7.05 -3.01 6.29
C ILE A 131 -7.99 -3.57 7.34
N VAL A 132 -7.47 -3.80 8.55
CA VAL A 132 -8.28 -4.01 9.76
C VAL A 132 -8.14 -2.77 10.66
N PRO A 133 -9.13 -1.87 10.69
CA PRO A 133 -9.03 -0.64 11.47
C PRO A 133 -8.79 -0.90 12.95
N GLY A 134 -7.88 -0.15 13.57
CA GLY A 134 -7.56 -0.28 14.98
C GLY A 134 -6.68 -1.48 15.35
N MET A 135 -6.30 -2.33 14.38
CA MET A 135 -5.47 -3.51 14.63
C MET A 135 -4.13 -3.19 15.30
N HIS A 136 -3.52 -2.05 14.99
CA HIS A 136 -2.28 -1.57 15.63
C HIS A 136 -2.40 -1.46 17.16
N LYS A 137 -3.59 -1.18 17.70
CA LYS A 137 -3.85 -1.10 19.15
C LYS A 137 -4.01 -2.47 19.80
N ARG A 138 -4.36 -3.48 18.99
CA ARG A 138 -4.71 -4.85 19.44
C ARG A 138 -3.70 -5.90 18.98
N LEU A 139 -2.60 -5.49 18.35
CA LEU A 139 -1.61 -6.39 17.77
C LEU A 139 -1.02 -7.37 18.79
N ARG A 140 -0.73 -6.88 20.01
CA ARG A 140 -0.23 -7.72 21.12
C ARG A 140 -1.21 -8.82 21.51
N GLU A 141 -2.50 -8.47 21.64
CA GLU A 141 -3.55 -9.42 22.01
C GLU A 141 -3.76 -10.47 20.92
N TRP A 142 -3.82 -10.04 19.66
CA TRP A 142 -3.95 -10.97 18.55
C TRP A 142 -2.74 -11.89 18.43
N TRP A 143 -1.52 -11.38 18.60
CA TRP A 143 -0.33 -12.21 18.55
C TRP A 143 -0.29 -13.24 19.68
N ALA A 144 -0.72 -12.87 20.89
CA ALA A 144 -0.86 -13.82 21.99
C ALA A 144 -1.86 -14.95 21.67
N ASP A 145 -2.98 -14.64 21.01
CA ASP A 145 -3.93 -15.65 20.55
C ASP A 145 -3.30 -16.57 19.47
N VAL A 146 -2.48 -16.01 18.56
CA VAL A 146 -1.74 -16.78 17.55
C VAL A 146 -0.71 -17.72 18.22
N GLU A 147 0.03 -17.25 19.21
CA GLU A 147 1.00 -18.06 19.96
C GLU A 147 0.31 -19.18 20.76
N ALA A 148 -0.82 -18.89 21.39
CA ALA A 148 -1.62 -19.89 22.10
C ALA A 148 -2.08 -21.02 21.16
N ARG A 149 -2.48 -20.68 19.93
CA ARG A 149 -2.80 -21.67 18.89
C ARG A 149 -1.55 -22.45 18.44
N SER A 150 -0.41 -21.78 18.33
CA SER A 150 0.84 -22.46 17.97
C SER A 150 1.27 -23.50 19.01
N ALA A 151 1.11 -23.17 20.30
CA ALA A 151 1.35 -24.11 21.39
C ALA A 151 0.44 -25.36 21.35
N GLN A 152 -0.70 -25.28 20.64
CA GLN A 152 -1.62 -26.40 20.41
C GLN A 152 -1.28 -27.21 19.14
N GLY A 153 -0.15 -26.91 18.48
CA GLY A 153 0.36 -27.64 17.33
C GLY A 153 0.20 -26.92 15.99
N GLU A 154 -0.33 -25.70 15.96
CA GLU A 154 -0.39 -24.91 14.73
C GLU A 154 0.98 -24.36 14.34
N GLN A 155 1.34 -24.54 13.08
CA GLN A 155 2.60 -24.04 12.54
C GLN A 155 2.52 -22.51 12.38
N VAL A 156 3.19 -21.78 13.26
CA VAL A 156 3.38 -20.33 13.16
C VAL A 156 4.86 -20.06 12.93
N ARG A 157 5.20 -19.33 11.87
CA ARG A 157 6.58 -18.89 11.65
C ARG A 157 6.90 -17.70 12.56
N ALA A 158 7.33 -17.98 13.77
CA ALA A 158 7.88 -16.97 14.67
C ALA A 158 9.24 -16.48 14.12
N GLY A 159 9.39 -15.18 13.82
CA GLY A 159 10.68 -14.57 13.48
C GLY A 159 10.91 -14.13 12.03
N GLY A 160 9.86 -13.99 11.21
CA GLY A 160 9.96 -13.33 9.90
C GLY A 160 9.95 -11.80 10.02
N ARG A 161 10.65 -11.10 9.12
CA ARG A 161 10.48 -9.64 8.92
C ARG A 161 9.11 -9.27 8.37
N VAL A 162 8.43 -10.25 7.75
CA VAL A 162 7.08 -10.15 7.21
C VAL A 162 6.32 -11.41 7.63
N HIS A 163 5.06 -11.25 8.04
CA HIS A 163 4.17 -12.37 8.38
C HIS A 163 3.02 -12.44 7.40
N ASN A 164 2.89 -13.56 6.69
CA ASN A 164 1.67 -13.84 5.92
C ASN A 164 0.52 -14.11 6.90
N VAL A 165 -0.50 -13.25 6.86
CA VAL A 165 -1.63 -13.28 7.79
C VAL A 165 -2.71 -14.25 7.32
N THR A 166 -2.80 -14.55 6.02
CA THR A 166 -3.81 -15.44 5.46
C THR A 166 -3.97 -16.77 6.21
N PRO A 167 -2.89 -17.54 6.49
CA PRO A 167 -3.02 -18.78 7.25
C PRO A 167 -3.21 -18.58 8.76
N LEU A 168 -2.96 -17.37 9.28
CA LEU A 168 -3.03 -17.07 10.72
C LEU A 168 -4.40 -16.52 11.14
N TRP A 169 -5.10 -15.86 10.22
CA TRP A 169 -6.33 -15.13 10.50
C TRP A 169 -7.58 -16.01 10.43
N ARG A 170 -8.33 -16.04 11.53
CA ARG A 170 -9.55 -16.85 11.66
C ARG A 170 -10.81 -16.01 11.58
N SER A 171 -11.96 -16.67 11.35
CA SER A 171 -13.26 -16.04 11.49
C SER A 171 -13.51 -15.49 12.90
N SER A 172 -12.99 -16.16 13.93
CA SER A 172 -13.00 -15.68 15.32
C SER A 172 -12.18 -14.41 15.50
N ASP A 173 -11.03 -14.29 14.82
CA ASP A 173 -10.19 -13.09 14.86
C ASP A 173 -10.93 -11.93 14.21
N ALA A 174 -11.63 -12.18 13.10
CA ALA A 174 -12.46 -11.18 12.44
C ALA A 174 -13.59 -10.63 13.34
N ALA A 175 -14.17 -11.47 14.19
CA ALA A 175 -15.19 -11.07 15.16
C ALA A 175 -14.62 -10.27 16.34
N LYS A 176 -13.39 -10.60 16.78
CA LYS A 176 -12.74 -10.01 17.95
C LYS A 176 -11.98 -8.71 17.65
N TYR A 177 -11.31 -8.66 16.50
CA TYR A 177 -10.35 -7.61 16.12
C TYR A 177 -10.83 -6.72 14.97
N GLY A 178 -11.91 -7.10 14.30
CA GLY A 178 -12.46 -6.40 13.13
C GLY A 178 -12.23 -7.17 11.83
N LYS A 179 -12.95 -6.80 10.78
CA LYS A 179 -12.85 -7.46 9.48
C LYS A 179 -11.89 -6.69 8.58
N PHE A 180 -11.26 -7.41 7.65
CA PHE A 180 -10.64 -6.78 6.50
C PHE A 180 -11.70 -6.05 5.68
N GLY A 181 -11.39 -4.84 5.26
CA GLY A 181 -12.30 -4.09 4.41
C GLY A 181 -11.62 -2.90 3.73
N CYS A 182 -12.29 -2.44 2.68
CA CYS A 182 -12.04 -1.14 2.07
C CYS A 182 -12.67 -0.07 2.96
N HIS A 183 -11.87 0.64 3.74
CA HIS A 183 -12.40 1.59 4.73
C HIS A 183 -12.39 3.05 4.26
N SER A 184 -11.83 3.33 3.08
CA SER A 184 -11.87 4.65 2.44
C SER A 184 -12.10 4.50 0.94
N VAL A 185 -12.97 5.35 0.39
CA VAL A 185 -12.96 5.63 -1.05
C VAL A 185 -11.82 6.61 -1.28
N CYS A 186 -10.72 6.16 -1.87
CA CYS A 186 -9.64 7.06 -2.26
C CYS A 186 -10.07 7.74 -3.57
N THR A 187 -10.73 8.90 -3.52
CA THR A 187 -11.07 9.64 -4.74
C THR A 187 -9.86 10.44 -5.25
N ARG A 188 -9.70 10.50 -6.56
CA ARG A 188 -8.79 11.44 -7.23
C ARG A 188 -9.20 12.85 -6.81
N SER A 189 -8.35 13.50 -6.01
CA SER A 189 -8.63 14.72 -5.24
C SER A 189 -9.61 14.54 -4.07
N MET A 190 -9.06 14.44 -2.85
CA MET A 190 -9.29 15.39 -1.75
C MET A 190 -8.79 14.79 -0.44
N LEU A 191 -7.97 15.59 0.24
CA LEU A 191 -7.63 15.48 1.65
C LEU A 191 -8.92 15.46 2.49
N ALA A 192 -9.35 14.31 2.95
CA ALA A 192 -10.36 14.20 4.00
C ALA A 192 -9.77 13.36 5.14
N TYR A 193 -9.46 14.06 6.21
CA TYR A 193 -8.72 13.62 7.38
C TYR A 193 -9.67 12.99 8.41
N GLU A 194 -9.49 11.70 8.70
CA GLU A 194 -9.70 11.13 10.03
C GLU A 194 -8.61 10.08 10.28
N PRO A 195 -7.80 10.17 11.35
CA PRO A 195 -6.68 9.27 11.55
C PRO A 195 -7.19 7.96 12.15
N PRO A 196 -6.77 6.83 11.58
CA PRO A 196 -6.15 5.85 12.44
C PRO A 196 -4.78 5.45 11.91
N LEU A 197 -3.82 5.32 12.83
CA LEU A 197 -2.56 4.64 12.60
C LEU A 197 -2.83 3.31 11.85
N PHE A 198 -2.22 3.11 10.69
CA PHE A 198 -2.50 1.95 9.86
C PHE A 198 -1.39 0.91 9.98
N LEU A 199 -1.77 -0.27 10.46
CA LEU A 199 -1.14 -1.49 9.98
C LEU A 199 -1.74 -1.73 8.60
N VAL A 200 -0.95 -1.49 7.56
CA VAL A 200 -1.37 -1.72 6.18
C VAL A 200 -1.24 -3.22 5.91
N LEU A 201 -2.35 -3.86 5.55
CA LEU A 201 -2.38 -5.27 5.15
C LEU A 201 -2.86 -5.32 3.69
N THR A 202 -2.05 -4.88 2.72
CA THR A 202 -2.53 -4.66 1.34
C THR A 202 -3.16 -5.90 0.71
N ALA A 203 -4.45 -5.84 0.43
CA ALA A 203 -5.11 -6.75 -0.50
C ALA A 203 -6.04 -5.94 -1.40
N SER A 204 -5.81 -5.97 -2.71
CA SER A 204 -6.70 -5.38 -3.73
C SER A 204 -7.45 -6.50 -4.45
N SER A 205 -8.78 -6.46 -4.44
CA SER A 205 -9.64 -7.46 -5.10
C SER A 205 -10.45 -6.82 -6.23
N TYR A 206 -10.62 -7.56 -7.33
CA TYR A 206 -11.06 -7.09 -8.64
C TYR A 206 -12.57 -6.93 -8.83
N ALA A 207 -12.96 -5.83 -9.50
CA ALA A 207 -13.89 -5.77 -10.63
C ALA A 207 -13.90 -4.37 -11.31
N ALA A 208 -13.36 -4.28 -12.52
CA ALA A 208 -13.47 -3.18 -13.49
C ALA A 208 -12.69 -1.88 -13.23
N GLN A 209 -11.75 -1.60 -14.15
CA GLN A 209 -10.90 -0.39 -14.33
C GLN A 209 -9.65 -0.25 -13.45
N TYR A 210 -8.63 0.36 -14.08
CA TYR A 210 -7.24 0.51 -13.64
C TYR A 210 -7.14 1.03 -12.19
N SER A 211 -6.23 0.44 -11.40
CA SER A 211 -5.80 1.01 -10.13
C SER A 211 -4.32 1.36 -10.21
N ARG A 212 -4.03 2.65 -10.40
CA ARG A 212 -2.70 3.24 -10.32
C ARG A 212 -2.44 3.67 -8.89
N LEU A 213 -1.50 2.99 -8.27
CA LEU A 213 -1.05 3.33 -6.93
C LEU A 213 0.44 3.64 -7.05
N ALA A 214 0.76 4.94 -6.97
CA ALA A 214 2.07 5.25 -6.48
C ALA A 214 2.08 4.73 -5.03
N VAL A 215 3.13 4.02 -4.63
CA VAL A 215 3.61 3.84 -3.25
C VAL A 215 3.54 2.42 -2.63
N LEU A 216 4.69 2.01 -2.08
CA LEU A 216 4.82 1.61 -0.68
C LEU A 216 5.93 2.52 -0.11
N PHE A 217 5.84 3.05 1.11
CA PHE A 217 6.97 3.76 1.73
C PHE A 217 7.21 3.17 3.11
N GLU A 218 8.39 2.60 3.33
CA GLU A 218 8.86 2.20 4.66
C GLU A 218 9.78 3.30 5.20
N ILE A 219 9.24 4.28 5.91
CA ILE A 219 10.10 5.29 6.56
C ILE A 219 10.73 4.65 7.80
N HIS A 220 12.03 4.35 7.70
CA HIS A 220 12.86 3.93 8.83
C HIS A 220 13.49 5.17 9.49
N THR A 221 13.46 5.24 10.82
CA THR A 221 14.37 6.12 11.58
C THR A 221 15.56 5.31 12.10
N ILE A 222 16.73 5.93 12.08
CA ILE A 222 17.92 5.49 12.84
C ILE A 222 17.68 5.82 14.32
#